data_AF-A0A0B2VKU0-F1
#
_entry.id   AF-A0A0B2VKU0-F1
#
_cell.length_a   1.000
_cell.length_b   1.000
_cell.length_c   1.000
_cell.angle_alpha   90.00
_cell.angle_beta   90.00
_cell.angle_gamma   90.00
#
_symmetry.space_group_name_H-M   'P 1'
#
loop_
_entity.id
_entity.type
_entity.pdbx_description
1 polymer ?
#
loop_
_entity_poly.entity_id
_entity_poly.type
_entity_poly.pdbx_seq_one_letter_code
_entity_poly.pdbx_strand_id
1 'polypeptide(L)'
;MMAMDEELDFFVRDCFAEPGGSTTGSEDKLQLIADGCPTAAVSQKLIPGPIEVQSSSVKIAHLQAFRFDSSSTVRITCHLDICKGTCEQAVCLLGGEKKQSWGRKKRSDNSVTEYETQRYKVPRHAQATTSLLVIDPLQQVGEATALARSQTLDFTREGFESHQIGGVL
;
A
#
# COMPACT_ATOMS: atom_id res chain seq x y z
N MET A 1 -19.63 -25.30 -13.94
CA MET A 1 -20.18 -24.02 -13.47
C MET A 1 -19.23 -22.91 -13.88
N MET A 2 -19.37 -22.35 -15.09
CA MET A 2 -18.50 -21.28 -15.63
C MET A 2 -19.29 -20.49 -16.67
N ALA A 3 -19.96 -19.40 -16.28
CA ALA A 3 -20.74 -18.52 -17.18
C ALA A 3 -21.27 -17.24 -16.48
N MET A 4 -20.48 -16.57 -15.61
CA MET A 4 -20.97 -15.41 -14.82
C MET A 4 -19.93 -14.29 -14.57
N ASP A 5 -18.77 -14.28 -15.24
CA ASP A 5 -17.68 -13.29 -15.03
C ASP A 5 -17.49 -12.31 -16.21
N GLU A 6 -18.30 -12.37 -17.27
CA GLU A 6 -18.10 -11.55 -18.49
C GLU A 6 -19.01 -10.31 -18.60
N GLU A 7 -20.03 -10.15 -17.73
CA GLU A 7 -20.92 -8.98 -17.78
C GLU A 7 -20.26 -7.70 -17.23
N LEU A 8 -19.30 -7.83 -16.31
CA LEU A 8 -18.59 -6.71 -15.68
C LEU A 8 -17.08 -6.91 -15.73
N ASP A 9 -16.34 -5.80 -15.77
CA ASP A 9 -14.89 -5.72 -15.56
C ASP A 9 -14.61 -4.55 -14.60
N PHE A 10 -13.40 -4.45 -14.05
CA PHE A 10 -13.00 -3.31 -13.23
C PHE A 10 -11.68 -2.68 -13.67
N PHE A 11 -11.56 -1.38 -13.45
CA PHE A 11 -10.41 -0.57 -13.75
C PHE A 11 -9.80 -0.05 -12.44
N VAL A 12 -8.52 -0.35 -12.19
CA VAL A 12 -7.73 0.24 -11.10
C VAL A 12 -7.32 1.66 -11.52
N ARG A 13 -8.10 2.67 -11.14
CA ARG A 13 -7.87 4.05 -11.57
C ARG A 13 -6.70 4.69 -10.83
N ASP A 14 -6.81 4.78 -9.51
CA ASP A 14 -5.83 5.42 -8.64
C ASP A 14 -5.45 4.47 -7.52
N CYS A 15 -4.19 4.45 -7.09
CA CYS A 15 -3.80 3.81 -5.82
C CYS A 15 -2.85 4.72 -5.05
N PHE A 16 -3.07 4.80 -3.74
CA PHE A 16 -2.25 5.57 -2.81
C PHE A 16 -1.76 4.69 -1.68
N ALA A 17 -0.54 4.92 -1.22
CA ALA A 17 -0.01 4.39 0.02
C ALA A 17 0.04 5.51 1.07
N GLU A 18 -0.35 5.16 2.30
CA GLU A 18 -0.39 6.03 3.47
C GLU A 18 0.22 5.27 4.66
N PRO A 19 0.91 5.95 5.60
CA PRO A 19 1.40 5.31 6.81
C PRO A 19 0.23 4.85 7.69
N GLY A 20 0.38 3.69 8.34
CA GLY A 20 -0.60 3.17 9.30
C GLY A 20 -0.54 3.94 10.61
N GLY A 21 -1.41 4.93 10.77
CA GLY A 21 -1.55 5.76 11.96
C GLY A 21 -2.76 6.70 11.89
N SER A 22 -3.01 7.47 12.95
CA SER A 22 -4.09 8.48 13.01
C SER A 22 -3.70 9.84 12.41
N THR A 23 -2.45 9.98 11.96
CA THR A 23 -1.93 11.20 11.34
C THR A 23 -2.52 11.39 9.94
N THR A 24 -3.62 12.15 9.87
CA THR A 24 -4.29 12.61 8.63
C THR A 24 -3.49 13.68 7.87
N GLY A 25 -2.15 13.62 7.95
CA GLY A 25 -1.25 14.47 7.18
C GLY A 25 -1.11 13.93 5.75
N SER A 26 -1.53 14.72 4.77
CA SER A 26 -1.38 14.38 3.34
C SER A 26 0.07 14.36 2.85
N GLU A 27 1.03 14.76 3.69
CA GLU A 27 2.44 14.92 3.32
C GLU A 27 3.15 13.57 3.09
N ASP A 28 2.79 12.54 3.86
CA ASP A 28 3.33 11.17 3.71
C ASP A 28 2.56 10.32 2.67
N LYS A 29 1.66 10.91 1.88
CA LYS A 29 0.82 10.17 0.93
C LYS A 29 1.52 9.94 -0.42
N LEU A 30 1.93 8.70 -0.68
CA LEU A 30 2.56 8.33 -1.94
C LEU A 30 1.53 7.82 -2.97
N GLN A 31 1.36 8.51 -4.09
CA GLN A 31 0.55 8.00 -5.20
C GLN A 31 1.31 6.93 -5.99
N LEU A 32 0.84 5.69 -5.91
CA LEU A 32 1.41 4.52 -6.58
C LEU A 32 0.93 4.40 -8.03
N ILE A 33 -0.37 4.55 -8.25
CA ILE A 33 -1.02 4.42 -9.56
C ILE A 33 -1.88 5.66 -9.81
N ALA A 34 -1.84 6.17 -11.05
CA ALA A 34 -2.68 7.25 -11.57
C ALA A 34 -3.15 6.88 -12.98
N ASP A 35 -4.45 6.99 -13.25
CA ASP A 35 -5.10 6.60 -14.51
C ASP A 35 -4.64 5.22 -15.04
N GLY A 36 -4.51 4.21 -14.17
CA GLY A 36 -4.08 2.86 -14.53
C GLY A 36 -2.59 2.65 -14.78
N CYS A 37 -1.78 3.70 -14.62
CA CYS A 37 -0.33 3.66 -14.79
C CYS A 37 0.42 3.84 -13.47
N PRO A 38 1.54 3.13 -13.25
CA PRO A 38 2.49 3.47 -12.21
C PRO A 38 2.96 4.93 -12.35
N THR A 39 2.98 5.70 -11.26
CA THR A 39 3.43 7.10 -11.32
C THR A 39 4.95 7.18 -11.54
N ALA A 40 5.43 8.31 -12.08
CA ALA A 40 6.86 8.50 -12.35
C ALA A 40 7.76 8.30 -11.12
N ALA A 41 7.27 8.62 -9.92
CA ALA A 41 8.01 8.45 -8.67
C ALA A 41 8.26 6.98 -8.29
N VAL A 42 7.36 6.07 -8.66
CA VAL A 42 7.41 4.64 -8.31
C VAL A 42 7.79 3.74 -9.48
N SER A 43 7.57 4.21 -10.71
CA SER A 43 7.96 3.51 -11.94
C SER A 43 9.44 3.17 -11.92
N GLN A 44 9.79 1.95 -12.35
CA GLN A 44 11.16 1.39 -12.30
C GLN A 44 11.76 1.13 -10.91
N LYS A 45 11.09 1.52 -9.81
CA LYS A 45 11.53 1.23 -8.43
C LYS A 45 10.51 0.33 -7.74
N LEU A 46 9.53 0.93 -7.08
CA LEU A 46 8.54 0.19 -6.30
C LEU A 46 7.58 -0.60 -7.19
N ILE A 47 7.16 -0.02 -8.33
CA ILE A 47 6.29 -0.70 -9.29
C ILE A 47 7.02 -0.75 -10.65
N PRO A 48 7.70 -1.86 -10.97
CA PRO A 48 8.53 -1.94 -12.18
C PRO A 48 7.74 -2.21 -13.47
N GLY A 49 6.50 -2.68 -13.37
CA GLY A 49 5.66 -3.09 -14.51
C GLY A 49 4.26 -2.45 -14.53
N PRO A 50 3.52 -2.57 -15.64
CA PRO A 50 2.12 -2.17 -15.73
C PRO A 50 1.21 -3.07 -14.87
N ILE A 51 -0.09 -2.75 -14.83
CA ILE A 51 -1.09 -3.63 -14.21
C ILE A 51 -1.43 -4.75 -15.20
N GLU A 52 -1.23 -5.99 -14.76
CA GLU A 52 -1.51 -7.21 -15.52
C GLU A 52 -2.94 -7.68 -15.27
N VAL A 53 -3.58 -8.24 -16.29
CA VAL A 53 -4.93 -8.81 -16.22
C VAL A 53 -4.82 -10.32 -16.24
N GLN A 54 -5.27 -10.97 -15.16
CA GLN A 54 -5.39 -12.43 -15.09
C GLN A 54 -6.80 -12.89 -15.47
N SER A 55 -7.82 -12.13 -15.09
CA SER A 55 -9.22 -12.29 -15.52
C SER A 55 -9.97 -10.95 -15.38
N SER A 56 -11.25 -10.90 -15.79
CA SER A 56 -12.13 -9.75 -15.50
C SER A 56 -12.25 -9.45 -13.99
N SER A 57 -12.13 -10.48 -13.16
CA SER A 57 -12.25 -10.42 -11.70
C SER A 57 -10.91 -10.39 -10.96
N VAL A 58 -9.76 -10.51 -11.65
CA VAL A 58 -8.41 -10.50 -11.03
C VAL A 58 -7.40 -9.70 -11.86
N LYS A 59 -6.83 -8.66 -11.22
CA LYS A 59 -5.78 -7.80 -11.80
C LYS A 59 -4.63 -7.67 -10.81
N ILE A 60 -3.40 -7.72 -11.32
CA ILE A 60 -2.18 -7.89 -10.53
C ILE A 60 -1.23 -6.72 -10.82
N ALA A 61 -0.67 -6.13 -9.77
CA ALA A 61 0.41 -5.16 -9.86
C ALA A 61 1.54 -5.61 -8.94
N HIS A 62 2.74 -5.75 -9.48
CA HIS A 62 3.91 -6.13 -8.70
C HIS A 62 4.48 -4.91 -7.97
N LEU A 63 4.56 -5.00 -6.64
CA LEU A 63 5.05 -3.95 -5.75
C LEU A 63 6.24 -4.48 -4.94
N GLN A 64 7.39 -3.80 -5.00
CA GLN A 64 8.50 -4.02 -4.06
C GLN A 64 8.10 -3.48 -2.68
N ALA A 65 8.40 -4.25 -1.63
CA ALA A 65 8.11 -3.84 -0.27
C ALA A 65 8.89 -2.56 0.10
N PHE A 66 8.21 -1.62 0.74
CA PHE A 66 8.77 -0.39 1.28
C PHE A 66 8.06 -0.04 2.58
N ARG A 67 8.65 0.84 3.39
CA ARG A 67 8.01 1.41 4.59
C ARG A 67 8.03 2.94 4.51
N PHE A 68 7.21 3.59 5.32
CA PHE A 68 7.39 5.01 5.64
C PHE A 68 8.31 5.15 6.85
N ASP A 69 9.10 6.22 6.94
CA ASP A 69 9.92 6.47 8.12
C ASP A 69 9.06 6.76 9.36
N SER A 70 7.83 7.25 9.16
CA SER A 70 6.81 7.49 10.18
C SER A 70 6.03 6.24 10.63
N SER A 71 6.07 5.12 9.87
CA SER A 71 5.30 3.91 10.22
C SER A 71 5.83 2.63 9.55
N SER A 72 5.95 1.56 10.35
CA SER A 72 6.16 0.19 9.87
C SER A 72 4.94 -0.41 9.16
N THR A 73 3.77 0.21 9.27
CA THR A 73 2.56 -0.21 8.57
C THR A 73 2.32 0.66 7.35
N VAL A 74 2.03 0.03 6.21
CA VAL A 74 1.66 0.69 4.95
C VAL A 74 0.23 0.32 4.60
N ARG A 75 -0.65 1.32 4.50
CA ARG A 75 -2.03 1.17 4.02
C ARG A 75 -2.10 1.58 2.56
N ILE A 76 -2.43 0.63 1.69
CA ILE A 76 -2.66 0.86 0.26
C ILE A 76 -4.17 0.95 0.03
N THR A 77 -4.61 2.07 -0.54
CA THR A 77 -6.02 2.32 -0.90
C THR A 77 -6.12 2.60 -2.39
N CYS A 78 -6.84 1.74 -3.12
CA CYS A 78 -7.09 1.85 -4.55
C CYS A 78 -8.54 2.24 -4.84
N HIS A 79 -8.74 3.19 -5.75
CA HIS A 79 -10.03 3.54 -6.32
C HIS A 79 -10.25 2.76 -7.62
N LEU A 80 -11.41 2.11 -7.70
CA LEU A 80 -11.79 1.26 -8.82
C LEU A 80 -12.99 1.87 -9.57
N ASP A 81 -12.97 1.75 -10.89
CA ASP A 81 -14.11 2.01 -11.77
C ASP A 81 -14.65 0.69 -12.33
N ILE A 82 -15.93 0.41 -12.14
CA ILE A 82 -16.59 -0.76 -12.72
C ILE A 82 -17.04 -0.41 -14.15
N CYS A 83 -16.85 -1.35 -15.08
CA CYS A 83 -17.28 -1.27 -16.47
C CYS A 83 -18.33 -2.36 -16.75
N LYS A 84 -19.25 -2.10 -17.69
CA LYS A 84 -20.07 -3.15 -18.30
C LYS A 84 -19.33 -3.74 -19.50
N GLY A 85 -19.05 -5.03 -19.47
CA GLY A 85 -18.02 -5.66 -20.31
C GLY A 85 -16.61 -5.14 -20.00
N THR A 86 -15.65 -5.49 -20.85
CA THR A 86 -14.22 -5.16 -20.68
C THR A 86 -13.95 -3.65 -20.60
N CYS A 87 -13.14 -3.23 -19.63
CA CYS A 87 -12.65 -1.86 -19.53
C CYS A 87 -11.61 -1.55 -20.64
N GLU A 88 -11.62 -0.32 -21.17
CA GLU A 88 -10.62 0.14 -22.16
C GLU A 88 -9.20 0.15 -21.56
N GLN A 89 -8.16 -0.05 -22.36
CA GLN A 89 -6.76 -0.03 -21.92
C GLN A 89 -6.20 1.39 -21.70
N ALA A 90 -5.39 1.56 -20.65
CA ALA A 90 -4.38 2.61 -20.59
C ALA A 90 -3.15 2.27 -21.44
N VAL A 91 -2.35 3.29 -21.71
CA VAL A 91 -1.05 3.15 -22.38
C VAL A 91 -0.04 3.94 -21.57
N CYS A 92 0.82 3.23 -20.84
CA CYS A 92 1.83 3.82 -19.99
C CYS A 92 3.14 4.04 -20.74
N LEU A 93 3.85 5.10 -20.37
CA LEU A 93 5.20 5.40 -20.84
C LEU A 93 6.19 4.97 -19.75
N LEU A 94 6.59 3.70 -19.77
CA LEU A 94 7.47 3.11 -18.77
C LEU A 94 8.89 3.03 -19.35
N GLY A 95 9.79 3.91 -18.87
CA GLY A 95 11.21 3.90 -19.25
C GLY A 95 11.49 4.24 -20.72
N GLY A 96 10.61 5.00 -21.39
CA GLY A 96 10.70 5.32 -22.82
C GLY A 96 9.99 4.33 -23.74
N GLU A 97 9.60 3.15 -23.23
CA GLU A 97 8.78 2.18 -23.96
C GLU A 97 7.29 2.43 -23.73
N LYS A 98 6.48 2.33 -24.80
CA LYS A 98 5.02 2.29 -24.69
C LYS A 98 4.59 0.90 -24.27
N LYS A 99 4.15 0.74 -23.02
CA LYS A 99 3.59 -0.52 -22.51
C LYS A 99 2.11 -0.33 -22.22
N GLN A 100 1.28 -1.20 -22.77
CA GLN A 100 -0.15 -1.24 -22.43
C GLN A 100 -0.29 -1.62 -20.95
N SER A 101 -1.15 -0.91 -20.24
CA SER A 101 -1.58 -1.21 -18.88
C SER A 101 -3.09 -1.10 -18.88
N TRP A 102 -3.83 -1.98 -18.24
CA TRP A 102 -5.27 -2.03 -18.51
C TRP A 102 -6.02 -0.95 -17.72
N GLY A 103 -6.92 -0.22 -18.39
CA GLY A 103 -7.74 0.81 -17.77
C GLY A 103 -7.51 2.26 -18.22
N ARG A 104 -8.35 2.78 -19.12
CA ARG A 104 -8.52 4.22 -19.35
C ARG A 104 -10.00 4.60 -19.32
N LYS A 105 -10.35 5.68 -18.62
CA LYS A 105 -11.69 6.27 -18.69
C LYS A 105 -11.90 6.94 -20.05
N LYS A 106 -12.62 6.28 -20.97
CA LYS A 106 -13.38 6.99 -22.02
C LYS A 106 -14.25 8.04 -21.33
N ARG A 107 -14.47 9.21 -21.96
CA ARG A 107 -15.51 10.16 -21.54
C ARG A 107 -16.90 9.53 -21.80
N SER A 108 -17.26 8.52 -21.03
CA SER A 108 -18.61 7.99 -20.93
C SER A 108 -19.45 8.92 -20.07
N ASP A 109 -20.75 8.92 -20.34
CA ASP A 109 -21.70 9.79 -19.67
C ASP A 109 -21.57 9.67 -18.14
N ASN A 110 -21.44 10.80 -17.47
CA ASN A 110 -21.14 10.85 -16.03
C ASN A 110 -22.42 10.64 -15.18
N SER A 111 -23.55 10.38 -15.85
CA SER A 111 -24.89 10.11 -15.31
C SER A 111 -25.06 8.72 -14.70
N VAL A 112 -24.31 7.72 -15.19
CA VAL A 112 -24.41 6.34 -14.67
C VAL A 112 -23.62 6.22 -13.37
N THR A 113 -24.34 5.94 -12.27
CA THR A 113 -23.79 5.73 -10.92
C THR A 113 -23.70 4.26 -10.52
N GLU A 114 -24.52 3.39 -11.10
CA GLU A 114 -24.67 1.97 -10.75
C GLU A 114 -24.90 1.11 -12.00
N TYR A 115 -24.52 -0.15 -11.93
CA TYR A 115 -24.80 -1.18 -12.93
C TYR A 115 -25.67 -2.28 -12.32
N GLU A 116 -26.79 -2.59 -12.97
CA GLU A 116 -27.66 -3.70 -12.62
C GLU A 116 -27.35 -4.90 -13.53
N THR A 117 -26.95 -6.00 -12.90
CA THR A 117 -26.78 -7.33 -13.51
C THR A 117 -28.00 -8.19 -13.17
N GLN A 118 -28.08 -9.41 -13.70
CA GLN A 118 -29.17 -10.34 -13.34
C GLN A 118 -29.24 -10.71 -11.85
N ARG A 119 -28.19 -10.42 -11.06
CA ARG A 119 -28.05 -10.90 -9.67
C ARG A 119 -27.68 -9.81 -8.65
N TYR A 120 -27.02 -8.74 -9.07
CA TYR A 120 -26.48 -7.70 -8.19
C TYR A 120 -26.57 -6.31 -8.82
N LYS A 121 -26.80 -5.29 -7.98
CA LYS A 121 -26.49 -3.89 -8.31
C LYS A 121 -25.11 -3.56 -7.77
N VAL A 122 -24.24 -3.01 -8.63
CA VAL A 122 -22.84 -2.71 -8.30
C VAL A 122 -22.59 -1.23 -8.56
N PRO A 123 -22.03 -0.46 -7.61
CA PRO A 123 -21.70 0.94 -7.84
C PRO A 123 -20.59 1.06 -8.89
N ARG A 124 -20.67 2.10 -9.73
CA ARG A 124 -19.64 2.41 -10.73
C ARG A 124 -18.29 2.71 -10.09
N HIS A 125 -18.29 3.28 -8.89
CA HIS A 125 -17.09 3.62 -8.14
C HIS A 125 -16.98 2.72 -6.90
N ALA A 126 -15.85 2.04 -6.75
CA ALA A 126 -15.54 1.20 -5.62
C ALA A 126 -14.15 1.52 -5.05
N GLN A 127 -13.85 1.03 -3.85
CA GLN A 127 -12.58 1.23 -3.18
C GLN A 127 -12.10 -0.09 -2.57
N ALA A 128 -10.85 -0.44 -2.82
CA ALA A 128 -10.16 -1.56 -2.19
C ALA A 128 -9.08 -1.00 -1.24
N THR A 129 -8.96 -1.55 -0.03
CA THR A 129 -7.92 -1.17 0.93
C THR A 129 -7.23 -2.40 1.47
N THR A 130 -5.90 -2.40 1.43
CA THR A 130 -5.03 -3.47 1.95
C THR A 130 -4.01 -2.83 2.89
N SER A 131 -3.87 -3.37 4.11
CA SER A 131 -2.85 -2.94 5.06
C SER A 131 -1.76 -4.00 5.19
N LEU A 132 -0.50 -3.56 5.17
CA LEU A 132 0.70 -4.40 5.23
C LEU A 132 1.55 -3.96 6.43
N LEU A 133 2.02 -4.91 7.23
CA LEU A 133 3.03 -4.66 8.27
C LEU A 133 4.40 -5.08 7.73
N VAL A 134 5.35 -4.15 7.70
CA VAL A 134 6.71 -4.37 7.18
C VAL A 134 7.65 -4.56 8.36
N ILE A 135 8.15 -5.78 8.51
CA ILE A 135 9.07 -6.17 9.58
C ILE A 135 10.48 -6.25 8.98
N ASP A 136 11.40 -5.44 9.49
CA ASP A 136 12.83 -5.59 9.22
C ASP A 136 13.42 -6.62 10.21
N PRO A 137 13.89 -7.80 9.75
CA PRO A 137 14.43 -8.83 10.63
C PRO A 137 15.73 -8.40 11.34
N LEU A 138 16.47 -7.42 10.81
CA LEU A 138 17.68 -6.91 11.45
C LEU A 138 17.36 -5.95 12.61
N GLN A 139 16.24 -5.22 12.51
CA GLN A 139 15.83 -4.27 13.55
C GLN A 139 15.40 -4.96 14.86
N GLN A 140 14.75 -6.14 14.78
CA GLN A 140 14.36 -6.93 15.96
C GLN A 140 15.56 -7.35 16.84
N VAL A 141 16.71 -7.64 16.24
CA VAL A 141 17.94 -7.99 16.98
C VAL A 141 18.46 -6.79 17.77
N GLY A 142 18.32 -5.58 17.22
CA GLY A 142 18.71 -4.33 17.86
C GLY A 142 17.90 -4.03 19.13
N GLU A 143 16.57 -4.17 19.05
CA GLU A 143 15.67 -3.92 20.19
C GLU A 143 15.88 -4.94 21.33
N ALA A 144 16.01 -6.23 21.02
CA ALA A 144 16.34 -7.25 22.02
C ALA A 144 17.71 -6.98 22.69
N THR A 145 18.70 -6.54 21.93
CA THR A 145 20.04 -6.18 22.44
C THR A 145 20.01 -4.88 23.26
N ALA A 146 19.18 -3.91 22.87
CA ALA A 146 18.99 -2.66 23.62
C ALA A 146 18.30 -2.91 24.97
N LEU A 147 17.27 -3.76 25.01
CA LEU A 147 16.64 -4.18 26.26
C LEU A 147 17.64 -4.90 27.18
N ALA A 148 18.43 -5.84 26.63
CA ALA A 148 19.46 -6.55 27.40
C ALA A 148 20.57 -5.61 27.94
N ARG A 149 20.95 -4.58 27.17
CA ARG A 149 21.90 -3.54 27.61
C ARG A 149 21.31 -2.61 28.67
N SER A 150 20.02 -2.29 28.59
CA SER A 150 19.35 -1.52 29.65
C SER A 150 19.33 -2.30 30.97
N GLN A 151 19.03 -3.60 30.92
CA GLN A 151 19.02 -4.48 32.10
C GLN A 151 20.41 -4.63 32.74
N THR A 152 21.49 -4.60 31.96
CA THR A 152 22.86 -4.64 32.51
C THR A 152 23.30 -3.32 33.13
N LEU A 153 22.75 -2.19 32.71
CA LEU A 153 23.06 -0.88 33.31
C LEU A 153 22.41 -0.71 34.69
N ASP A 154 21.14 -1.09 34.89
CA ASP A 154 20.52 -1.00 36.22
C ASP A 154 21.23 -1.90 37.26
N PHE A 155 21.68 -3.10 36.86
CA PHE A 155 22.47 -3.99 37.73
C PHE A 155 23.82 -3.42 38.20
N THR A 156 24.34 -2.37 37.56
CA THR A 156 25.59 -1.71 37.99
C THR A 156 25.36 -0.47 38.85
N ARG A 157 24.11 -0.01 38.99
CA ARG A 157 23.79 1.19 39.78
C ARG A 157 23.43 0.91 41.25
N GLU A 158 23.08 -0.33 41.59
CA GLU A 158 22.84 -0.74 42.99
C GLU A 158 24.14 -1.06 43.77
N GLY A 159 25.31 -0.95 43.14
CA GLY A 159 26.61 -1.35 43.73
C GLY A 159 27.45 -0.25 44.38
N PHE A 160 26.97 1.01 44.48
CA PHE A 160 27.82 2.16 44.83
C PHE A 160 27.30 3.10 45.93
N GLU A 161 26.41 2.63 46.81
CA GLU A 161 26.08 3.31 48.08
C GLU A 161 26.31 2.43 49.32
N SER A 162 27.57 2.32 49.75
CA SER A 162 27.95 2.23 51.19
C SER A 162 29.47 2.07 51.38
N HIS A 163 30.16 3.19 51.61
CA HIS A 163 31.41 3.44 52.36
C HIS A 163 31.72 4.94 52.13
N GLN A 164 32.10 5.81 53.08
CA GLN A 164 32.57 5.63 54.47
C GLN A 164 32.69 7.01 55.17
N ILE A 165 32.10 7.19 56.37
CA ILE A 165 32.40 8.22 57.41
C ILE A 165 31.95 7.64 58.78
N GLY A 166 32.57 7.84 59.95
CA GLY A 166 33.85 8.51 60.25
C GLY A 166 34.30 8.41 61.72
N GLY A 167 33.45 8.71 62.72
CA GLY A 167 33.78 8.69 64.16
C GLY A 167 33.05 9.73 65.02
N VAL A 168 33.45 9.85 66.31
CA VAL A 168 32.92 10.73 67.38
C VAL A 168 31.56 10.25 67.97
N LEU A 169 31.37 10.04 69.28
CA LEU A 169 32.14 10.37 70.50
C LEU A 169 32.18 9.16 71.46
#